data_AF-A0A931ZXL5-F1
#
_entry.id   AF-A0A931ZXL5-F1
#
_cell.length_a   1.000
_cell.length_b   1.000
_cell.length_c   1.000
_cell.angle_alpha   90.00
_cell.angle_beta   90.00
_cell.angle_gamma   90.00
#
_symmetry.space_group_name_H-M   'P 1'
#
loop_
_entity.id
_entity.type
_entity.pdbx_description
1 polymer ?
#
loop_
_entity_poly.entity_id
_entity_poly.type
_entity_poly.pdbx_seq_one_letter_code
_entity_poly.pdbx_strand_id
1 'polypeptide(L)'
;MPNHFHLMLRQEKDDGIKQFMHRISNSFAHYYAIKNKQRGHVFEGNFKAVHVETEEQLLHLSRYIHLNPVTAYLVNKPEDYPHSSYRVYLGEESSEIVDPTVAISHFSSREKYREFVMLQKDYQRKLQEIKHLLLE
;
A
#
# COMPACT_ATOMS: atom_id res chain seq x y z
N MET A 1 -5.32 4.25 5.14
CA MET A 1 -6.67 4.54 4.58
C MET A 1 -7.62 5.00 5.69
N PRO A 2 -8.63 5.86 5.43
CA PRO A 2 -8.97 6.49 4.14
C PRO A 2 -8.21 7.79 3.85
N ASN A 3 -7.50 8.37 4.81
CA ASN A 3 -6.83 9.67 4.68
C ASN A 3 -5.37 9.62 4.19
N HIS A 4 -4.83 8.43 3.95
CA HIS A 4 -3.46 8.20 3.45
C HIS A 4 -3.42 6.90 2.66
N PHE A 5 -2.40 6.75 1.81
CA PHE A 5 -2.12 5.54 1.03
C PHE A 5 -0.70 5.02 1.30
N HIS A 6 -0.46 3.74 1.01
CA HIS A 6 0.84 3.08 1.10
C HIS A 6 1.21 2.50 -0.26
N LEU A 7 2.46 2.68 -0.69
CA LEU A 7 2.97 2.16 -1.95
C LEU A 7 4.25 1.36 -1.71
N MET A 8 4.38 0.24 -2.40
CA MET A 8 5.63 -0.50 -2.54
C MET A 8 6.15 -0.27 -3.95
N LEU A 9 7.29 0.39 -4.08
CA LEU A 9 7.82 0.87 -5.36
C LEU A 9 9.25 0.35 -5.56
N ARG A 10 9.56 -0.08 -6.80
CA ARG A 10 10.92 -0.35 -7.24
C ARG A 10 11.44 0.85 -8.03
N GLN A 11 12.65 1.30 -7.70
CA GLN A 11 13.28 2.41 -8.42
C GLN A 11 13.99 1.89 -9.67
N GLU A 12 13.50 2.26 -10.86
CA GLU A 12 14.11 1.86 -12.14
C GLU A 12 15.25 2.80 -12.60
N LYS A 13 15.28 4.03 -12.08
CA LYS A 13 16.25 5.08 -12.44
C LYS A 13 16.54 5.96 -11.23
N ASP A 14 17.71 6.58 -11.20
CA ASP A 14 18.10 7.51 -10.14
C ASP A 14 17.04 8.61 -9.95
N ASP A 15 16.73 8.89 -8.69
CA ASP A 15 15.65 9.80 -8.25
C ASP A 15 14.24 9.47 -8.79
N GLY A 16 14.04 8.28 -9.36
CA GLY A 16 12.80 7.88 -10.03
C GLY A 16 11.57 7.95 -9.11
N ILE A 17 11.68 7.42 -7.88
CA ILE A 17 10.59 7.45 -6.90
C ILE A 17 10.27 8.89 -6.48
N LYS A 18 11.29 9.71 -6.23
CA LYS A 18 11.13 11.12 -5.86
C LYS A 18 10.37 11.89 -6.95
N GLN A 19 10.77 11.72 -8.20
CA GLN A 19 10.11 12.38 -9.34
C GLN A 19 8.68 11.86 -9.54
N PHE A 20 8.46 10.56 -9.40
CA PHE A 20 7.15 9.93 -9.49
C PHE A 20 6.18 10.51 -8.44
N MET A 21 6.60 10.50 -7.17
CA MET A 21 5.79 11.04 -6.06
C MET A 21 5.50 12.53 -6.24
N HIS A 22 6.50 13.33 -6.64
CA HIS A 22 6.30 14.76 -6.90
C HIS A 22 5.24 15.00 -7.99
N ARG A 23 5.29 14.24 -9.10
CA ARG A 23 4.32 14.39 -10.20
C ARG A 23 2.91 13.99 -9.79
N ILE A 24 2.75 12.84 -9.13
CA ILE A 24 1.43 12.35 -8.72
C ILE A 24 0.80 13.27 -7.67
N SER A 25 1.54 13.63 -6.63
CA SER A 25 1.02 14.50 -5.58
C SER A 25 0.61 15.87 -6.12
N ASN A 26 1.45 16.51 -6.95
CA ASN A 26 1.09 17.82 -7.51
C ASN A 26 -0.10 17.75 -8.46
N SER A 27 -0.14 16.75 -9.33
CA SER A 27 -1.26 16.55 -10.27
C SER A 27 -2.57 16.32 -9.52
N PHE A 28 -2.56 15.46 -8.50
CA PHE A 28 -3.75 15.19 -7.69
C PHE A 28 -4.19 16.41 -6.88
N ALA A 29 -3.26 17.13 -6.24
CA ALA A 29 -3.59 18.32 -5.47
C ALA A 29 -4.24 19.41 -6.33
N HIS A 30 -3.70 19.62 -7.55
CA HIS A 30 -4.27 20.57 -8.50
C HIS A 30 -5.66 20.15 -8.99
N TYR A 31 -5.81 18.88 -9.37
CA TYR A 31 -7.12 18.31 -9.74
C TYR A 31 -8.15 18.48 -8.62
N TYR A 32 -7.78 18.15 -7.38
CA TYR A 32 -8.66 18.24 -6.22
C TYR A 32 -9.09 19.69 -5.95
N ALA A 33 -8.15 20.64 -6.02
CA ALA A 33 -8.42 22.06 -5.82
C ALA A 33 -9.40 22.60 -6.88
N ILE A 34 -9.19 22.28 -8.16
CA ILE A 34 -10.10 22.67 -9.25
C ILE A 34 -11.49 22.06 -9.04
N LYS A 35 -11.55 20.75 -8.81
CA LYS A 35 -12.81 20.01 -8.69
C LYS A 35 -13.68 20.52 -7.53
N ASN A 36 -13.07 20.80 -6.39
CA ASN A 36 -13.78 21.21 -5.18
C ASN A 36 -13.86 22.73 -5.00
N LYS A 37 -13.28 23.51 -5.92
CA LYS A 37 -13.15 24.98 -5.83
C LYS A 37 -12.53 25.44 -4.50
N GLN A 38 -11.61 24.64 -3.97
CA GLN A 38 -10.93 24.91 -2.71
C GLN A 38 -9.51 25.44 -2.96
N ARG A 39 -8.99 26.17 -1.97
CA ARG A 39 -7.60 26.62 -1.93
C ARG A 39 -6.97 26.08 -0.65
N GLY A 40 -5.71 25.66 -0.72
CA GLY A 40 -4.98 25.13 0.42
C GLY A 40 -4.22 23.85 0.09
N HIS A 41 -3.57 23.29 1.11
CA HIS A 41 -2.80 22.05 1.00
C HIS A 41 -3.75 20.84 1.02
N VAL A 42 -3.56 19.93 0.06
CA VAL A 42 -4.32 18.66 -0.01
C VAL A 42 -3.62 17.55 0.78
N PHE A 43 -2.29 17.57 0.84
CA PHE A 43 -1.49 16.64 1.61
C PHE A 43 -0.95 17.33 2.86
N GLU A 44 -0.95 16.62 4.00
CA GLU A 44 -0.47 17.13 5.29
C GLU A 44 1.05 17.33 5.33
N GLY A 45 1.81 16.68 4.44
CA GLY A 45 3.26 16.82 4.37
C GLY A 45 3.90 16.06 3.22
N ASN A 46 5.22 15.99 3.24
CA ASN A 46 6.01 15.23 2.28
C ASN A 46 5.75 13.72 2.42
N PHE A 47 5.90 12.97 1.32
CA PHE A 47 5.90 11.52 1.40
C PHE A 47 7.06 11.04 2.27
N LYS A 48 6.84 9.95 3.00
CA LYS A 48 7.88 9.23 3.74
C LYS A 48 8.26 7.98 2.95
N ALA A 49 9.55 7.64 2.96
CA ALA A 49 10.06 6.44 2.30
C ALA A 49 11.07 5.74 3.21
N VAL A 50 10.99 4.41 3.23
CA VAL A 50 11.92 3.52 3.93
C VAL A 50 12.39 2.49 2.92
N HIS A 51 13.70 2.26 2.87
CA HIS A 51 14.27 1.27 1.95
C HIS A 51 13.97 -0.14 2.44
N VAL A 52 13.62 -1.04 1.51
CA VAL A 52 13.44 -2.46 1.79
C VAL A 52 14.77 -3.14 1.51
N GLU A 53 15.40 -3.65 2.56
CA GLU A 53 16.75 -4.22 2.54
C GLU A 53 16.75 -5.74 2.41
N THR A 54 15.67 -6.41 2.82
CA THR A 54 15.58 -7.88 2.84
C THR A 54 14.30 -8.40 2.20
N GLU A 55 14.35 -9.65 1.76
CA GLU A 55 13.18 -10.36 1.23
C GLU A 55 12.09 -10.50 2.30
N GLU A 56 12.46 -10.75 3.56
CA GLU A 56 11.50 -10.82 4.66
C GLU A 56 10.75 -9.50 4.85
N GLN A 57 11.47 -8.37 4.82
CA GLN A 57 10.86 -7.04 4.86
C GLN A 57 9.92 -6.81 3.67
N LEU A 58 10.31 -7.22 2.44
CA LEU A 58 9.46 -7.12 1.25
C LEU A 58 8.13 -7.87 1.45
N LEU A 59 8.19 -9.12 1.88
CA LEU A 59 7.02 -9.96 2.07
C LEU A 59 6.11 -9.42 3.19
N HIS A 60 6.70 -9.01 4.31
CA HIS A 60 5.96 -8.42 5.41
C HIS A 60 5.33 -7.07 5.04
N LEU A 61 6.03 -6.23 4.28
CA LEU A 61 5.49 -4.97 3.76
C LEU A 61 4.30 -5.21 2.83
N SER A 62 4.42 -6.17 1.89
CA SER A 62 3.34 -6.53 0.97
C SER A 62 2.08 -6.95 1.73
N ARG A 63 2.23 -7.82 2.74
CA ARG A 63 1.12 -8.21 3.62
C ARG A 63 0.53 -7.03 4.39
N TYR A 64 1.39 -6.18 4.97
CA TYR A 64 0.96 -5.02 5.74
C TYR A 64 0.08 -4.06 4.92
N ILE A 65 0.52 -3.76 3.69
CA ILE A 65 -0.21 -2.89 2.75
C ILE A 65 -1.58 -3.49 2.42
N HIS A 66 -1.64 -4.77 2.07
CA HIS A 66 -2.89 -5.41 1.68
C HIS A 66 -3.87 -5.61 2.84
N LEU A 67 -3.37 -5.82 4.07
CA LEU A 67 -4.22 -5.90 5.26
C LEU A 67 -4.68 -4.54 5.80
N ASN A 68 -4.07 -3.43 5.36
CA ASN A 68 -4.37 -2.10 5.89
C ASN A 68 -5.86 -1.73 5.85
N PRO A 69 -6.61 -1.96 4.74
CA PRO A 69 -8.05 -1.72 4.69
C PRO A 69 -8.85 -2.57 5.67
N VAL A 70 -8.41 -3.81 5.93
CA VAL A 70 -9.05 -4.73 6.87
C VAL A 70 -8.78 -4.32 8.32
N THR A 71 -7.57 -3.83 8.60
CA THR A 71 -7.18 -3.26 9.89
C THR A 71 -7.93 -1.95 10.17
N ALA A 72 -8.21 -1.15 9.15
CA ALA A 72 -8.99 0.08 9.25
C ALA A 72 -10.52 -0.15 9.28
N TYR A 73 -10.97 -1.41 9.38
CA TYR A 73 -12.39 -1.80 9.39
C TYR A 73 -13.19 -1.32 8.16
N LEU A 74 -12.53 -1.08 7.03
CA LEU A 74 -13.19 -0.66 5.79
C LEU A 74 -13.83 -1.86 5.08
N VAL A 75 -13.21 -3.03 5.21
CA VAL A 75 -13.64 -4.30 4.59
C VAL A 75 -13.31 -5.48 5.49
N ASN A 76 -13.97 -6.62 5.26
CA ASN A 76 -13.71 -7.85 6.00
C ASN A 76 -12.57 -8.67 5.41
N LYS A 77 -12.41 -8.64 4.08
CA LYS A 77 -11.30 -9.30 3.39
C LYS A 77 -10.54 -8.31 2.52
N PRO A 78 -9.21 -8.50 2.35
CA PRO A 78 -8.40 -7.57 1.57
C PRO A 78 -8.81 -7.47 0.10
N GLU A 79 -9.37 -8.53 -0.49
CA GLU A 79 -9.89 -8.56 -1.87
C GLU A 79 -11.16 -7.73 -2.07
N ASP A 80 -11.90 -7.44 -1.00
CA ASP A 80 -13.13 -6.63 -1.07
C ASP A 80 -12.81 -5.13 -1.20
N TYR A 81 -11.55 -4.71 -1.02
CA TYR A 81 -11.16 -3.31 -1.09
C TYR A 81 -10.78 -2.89 -2.52
N PRO A 82 -11.57 -2.03 -3.20
CA PRO A 82 -11.38 -1.73 -4.62
C PRO A 82 -10.16 -0.85 -4.90
N HIS A 83 -9.60 -0.19 -3.89
CA HIS A 83 -8.47 0.75 -4.04
C HIS A 83 -7.15 0.13 -3.61
N SER A 84 -6.94 -1.14 -3.97
CA SER A 84 -5.76 -1.94 -3.63
C SER A 84 -5.37 -2.84 -4.79
N SER A 85 -4.08 -3.10 -4.94
CA SER A 85 -3.55 -4.05 -5.92
C SER A 85 -3.71 -5.51 -5.52
N TYR A 86 -4.37 -5.82 -4.39
CA TYR A 86 -4.42 -7.19 -3.86
C TYR A 86 -4.98 -8.20 -4.86
N ARG A 87 -6.02 -7.84 -5.62
CA ARG A 87 -6.60 -8.71 -6.66
C ARG A 87 -5.63 -8.99 -7.82
N VAL A 88 -4.73 -8.05 -8.13
CA VAL A 88 -3.62 -8.26 -9.07
C VAL A 88 -2.62 -9.27 -8.53
N TYR A 89 -2.33 -9.23 -7.23
CA TYR A 89 -1.49 -10.22 -6.54
C TYR A 89 -2.15 -11.60 -6.46
N LEU A 90 -3.49 -11.66 -6.44
CA LEU A 90 -4.25 -12.92 -6.53
C LEU A 90 -4.47 -13.42 -7.96
N GLY A 91 -4.17 -12.60 -8.97
CA GLY A 91 -4.33 -12.97 -10.38
C GLY A 91 -5.78 -12.90 -10.85
N GLU A 92 -6.63 -12.21 -10.09
CA GLU A 92 -8.05 -11.98 -10.38
C GLU A 92 -8.26 -10.73 -11.23
N GLU A 93 -7.22 -9.91 -11.39
CA GLU A 93 -7.21 -8.65 -12.12
C GLU A 93 -5.85 -8.44 -12.79
N SER A 94 -5.82 -7.78 -13.95
CA SER A 94 -4.59 -7.37 -14.63
C SER A 94 -4.29 -5.90 -14.37
N SER A 95 -3.01 -5.52 -14.42
CA SER A 95 -2.58 -4.15 -14.30
C SER A 95 -1.36 -3.90 -15.17
N GLU A 96 -1.30 -2.74 -15.81
CA GLU A 96 -0.12 -2.29 -16.56
C GLU A 96 0.91 -1.59 -15.67
N ILE A 97 0.52 -1.21 -14.45
CA ILE A 97 1.34 -0.41 -13.54
C ILE A 97 1.76 -1.17 -12.26
N VAL A 98 1.25 -2.37 -12.06
CA VAL A 98 1.58 -3.24 -10.93
C VAL A 98 2.20 -4.53 -11.45
N ASP A 99 3.44 -4.78 -11.05
CA ASP A 99 4.11 -6.07 -11.21
C ASP A 99 4.18 -6.80 -9.86
N PRO A 100 3.36 -7.84 -9.63
CA PRO A 100 3.40 -8.60 -8.39
C PRO A 100 4.51 -9.66 -8.36
N THR A 101 5.23 -9.87 -9.48
CA THR A 101 6.12 -11.02 -9.68
C THR A 101 7.19 -11.11 -8.60
N VAL A 102 7.78 -9.98 -8.20
CA VAL A 102 8.85 -9.94 -7.20
C VAL A 102 8.41 -10.47 -5.85
N ALA A 103 7.15 -10.27 -5.45
CA ALA A 103 6.63 -10.83 -4.20
C ALA A 103 6.07 -12.24 -4.39
N ILE A 104 5.36 -12.49 -5.49
CA ILE A 104 4.68 -13.76 -5.76
C ILE A 104 5.65 -14.90 -6.04
N SER A 105 6.84 -14.62 -6.59
CA SER A 105 7.88 -15.63 -6.86
C SER A 105 8.38 -16.35 -5.60
N HIS A 106 8.19 -15.79 -4.40
CA HIS A 106 8.55 -16.41 -3.13
C HIS A 106 7.53 -17.45 -2.65
N PHE A 107 6.40 -17.59 -3.34
CA PHE A 107 5.34 -18.53 -2.98
C PHE A 107 5.17 -19.57 -4.08
N SER A 108 4.91 -20.81 -3.69
CA SER A 108 4.62 -21.89 -4.63
C SER A 108 3.29 -21.71 -5.37
N SER A 109 2.39 -20.86 -4.86
CA SER A 109 1.15 -20.48 -5.52
C SER A 109 0.62 -19.16 -4.97
N ARG A 110 -0.30 -18.53 -5.72
CA ARG A 110 -1.04 -17.35 -5.23
C ARG A 110 -1.93 -17.65 -4.04
N GLU A 111 -2.37 -18.90 -3.88
CA GLU A 111 -3.09 -19.34 -2.68
C GLU A 111 -2.17 -19.36 -1.45
N LYS A 112 -0.90 -19.79 -1.60
CA LYS A 112 0.08 -19.68 -0.50
C LYS A 112 0.39 -18.25 -0.12
N TYR A 113 0.41 -17.34 -1.09
CA TYR A 113 0.48 -15.91 -0.81
C TYR A 113 -0.75 -15.41 -0.03
N ARG A 114 -1.96 -15.80 -0.45
CA ARG A 114 -3.21 -15.48 0.25
C ARG A 114 -3.20 -15.99 1.70
N GLU A 115 -2.81 -17.25 1.92
CA GLU A 115 -2.64 -17.84 3.25
C GLU A 115 -1.67 -17.01 4.10
N PHE A 116 -0.49 -16.67 3.55
CA PHE A 116 0.53 -15.86 4.23
C PHE A 116 0.01 -14.47 4.64
N VAL A 117 -0.77 -13.82 3.78
CA VAL A 117 -1.38 -12.52 4.07
C VAL A 117 -2.41 -12.66 5.19
N MET A 118 -3.33 -13.63 5.05
CA MET A 118 -4.44 -13.80 5.98
C MET A 118 -4.02 -14.28 7.37
N LEU A 119 -2.91 -15.02 7.47
CA LEU A 119 -2.37 -15.54 8.73
C LEU A 119 -2.16 -14.45 9.80
N GLN A 120 -1.83 -13.22 9.40
CA GLN A 120 -1.56 -12.12 10.33
C GLN A 120 -2.69 -11.07 10.40
N LYS A 121 -3.86 -11.35 9.81
CA LYS A 121 -5.00 -10.42 9.83
C LYS A 121 -5.36 -9.96 11.24
N ASP A 122 -5.51 -10.90 12.17
CA ASP A 122 -5.92 -10.59 13.55
C ASP A 122 -4.79 -10.00 14.37
N TYR A 123 -3.55 -10.44 14.14
CA TYR A 123 -2.38 -9.87 14.80
C TYR A 123 -2.16 -8.40 14.41
N GLN A 124 -2.29 -8.07 13.12
CA GLN A 124 -2.17 -6.68 12.67
C GLN A 124 -3.26 -5.78 13.26
N ARG A 125 -4.48 -6.30 13.45
CA ARG A 125 -5.55 -5.59 14.18
C ARG A 125 -5.16 -5.31 15.63
N LYS A 126 -4.71 -6.34 16.35
CA LYS A 126 -4.23 -6.18 17.74
C LYS A 126 -3.11 -5.14 17.85
N LEU A 127 -2.14 -5.16 16.92
CA LEU A 127 -1.08 -4.15 16.88
C LEU A 127 -1.63 -2.73 16.68
N GLN A 128 -2.65 -2.57 15.86
CA GLN A 128 -3.28 -1.26 15.64
C GLN A 128 -4.00 -0.76 16.89
N GLU A 129 -4.67 -1.63 17.65
CA GLU A 129 -5.35 -1.28 18.90
C GLU A 129 -4.38 -0.71 19.95
N ILE A 130 -3.18 -1.29 20.04
CA ILE A 130 -2.15 -0.86 21.00
C ILE A 130 -1.18 0.18 20.43
N LYS A 131 -1.36 0.63 19.18
CA LYS A 131 -0.43 1.56 18.52
C LYS A 131 -0.26 2.87 19.30
N HIS A 132 -1.31 3.32 20.00
CA HIS A 132 -1.28 4.50 20.85
C HIS A 132 -0.33 4.40 22.06
N LEU A 133 0.18 3.19 22.37
CA LEU A 133 1.16 2.94 23.42
C LEU A 133 2.62 3.00 22.91
N LEU A 134 2.83 3.08 21.60
CA LEU A 134 4.15 3.20 20.99
C LEU A 134 4.51 4.68 20.84
N LEU A 135 5.77 5.04 21.10
CA LEU A 135 6.30 6.37 20.78
C LEU A 135 6.45 6.48 19.25
N GLU A 136 6.01 7.60 18.67
CA GLU A 136 6.12 7.88 17.22
C GLU A 136 7.55 8.18 16.76
#